data_AF-A0A6V8L3K3-F1
#
_entry.id   AF-A0A6V8L3K3-F1
#
_cell.length_a   1.000
_cell.length_b   1.000
_cell.length_c   1.000
_cell.angle_alpha   90.00
_cell.angle_beta   90.00
_cell.angle_gamma   90.00
#
_symmetry.space_group_name_H-M   'P 1'
#
loop_
_entity.id
_entity.type
_entity.pdbx_description
1 polymer ?
#
loop_
_entity_poly.entity_id
_entity_poly.type
_entity_poly.pdbx_seq_one_letter_code
_entity_poly.pdbx_strand_id
1 'polypeptide(L)'
;MQGGLDQASLEAVRQALGLSRRGRLTDQEDMEFGYAYLNGEGEPHVVVTLWRYADDRWGVTLDADPRVDVSTPDVERWAAQAEAAATEAGLTVVERDTDPAARREVRRLFVLLRGQIDESRLNELRTALGLEPAGRLDDPSAWELGARRLDGGAVLRLVRLDGTWGVAIDATPDAAIAPSDLAHWAERATAAATVAGLAPAAPVLR
;
A
#
# COMPACT_ATOMS: atom_id res chain seq x y z
N MET A 1 4.57 -1.39 -10.93
CA MET A 1 4.48 -1.67 -12.39
C MET A 1 3.31 -0.89 -12.96
N GLN A 2 3.38 -0.47 -14.23
CA GLN A 2 2.36 0.32 -14.89
C GLN A 2 1.93 -0.29 -16.23
N GLY A 3 0.64 -0.24 -16.54
CA GLY A 3 0.02 -0.78 -17.74
C GLY A 3 -1.29 -1.52 -17.44
N GLY A 4 -2.07 -1.80 -18.48
CA GLY A 4 -3.31 -2.57 -18.37
C GLY A 4 -3.05 -4.06 -18.51
N LEU A 5 -3.70 -4.88 -17.68
CA LEU A 5 -3.77 -6.33 -17.85
C LEU A 5 -5.16 -6.73 -18.33
N ASP A 6 -5.23 -7.49 -19.43
CA ASP A 6 -6.42 -8.27 -19.74
C ASP A 6 -6.39 -9.63 -19.00
N GLN A 7 -7.45 -10.42 -19.18
CA GLN A 7 -7.57 -11.70 -18.50
C GLN A 7 -6.50 -12.72 -18.90
N ALA A 8 -5.99 -12.64 -20.14
CA ALA A 8 -4.95 -13.55 -20.62
C ALA A 8 -3.58 -13.15 -20.06
N SER A 9 -3.22 -11.88 -20.10
CA SER A 9 -1.97 -11.37 -19.52
C SER A 9 -1.93 -11.55 -18.01
N LEU A 10 -3.05 -11.35 -17.30
CA LEU A 10 -3.14 -11.63 -15.86
C LEU A 10 -2.86 -13.11 -15.54
N GLU A 11 -3.42 -14.03 -16.33
CA GLU A 11 -3.19 -15.46 -16.12
C GLU A 11 -1.75 -15.85 -16.44
N ALA A 12 -1.12 -15.22 -17.45
CA ALA A 12 0.29 -15.40 -17.74
C ALA A 12 1.19 -14.97 -16.57
N VAL A 13 0.93 -13.80 -15.96
CA VAL A 13 1.67 -13.34 -14.76
C VAL A 13 1.49 -14.32 -13.60
N ARG A 14 0.26 -14.77 -13.34
CA ARG A 14 -0.01 -15.76 -12.29
C ARG A 14 0.76 -17.06 -12.51
N GLN A 15 0.72 -17.58 -13.74
CA GLN A 15 1.42 -18.80 -14.09
C GLN A 15 2.93 -18.64 -13.93
N ALA A 16 3.50 -17.54 -14.43
CA ALA A 16 4.93 -17.26 -14.35
C ALA A 16 5.43 -17.16 -12.90
N LEU A 17 4.58 -16.68 -11.99
CA LEU A 17 4.88 -16.52 -10.56
C LEU A 17 4.36 -17.66 -9.68
N GLY A 18 3.70 -18.67 -10.26
CA GLY A 18 3.11 -19.80 -9.53
C GLY A 18 1.99 -19.38 -8.57
N LEU A 19 1.26 -18.30 -8.87
CA LEU A 19 0.22 -17.76 -8.03
C LEU A 19 -1.07 -18.56 -8.15
N SER A 20 -1.70 -18.83 -7.01
CA SER A 20 -3.10 -19.23 -6.94
C SER A 20 -3.99 -18.10 -7.44
N ARG A 21 -5.07 -18.46 -8.14
CA ARG A 21 -6.03 -17.49 -8.67
C ARG A 21 -6.81 -16.81 -7.53
N ARG A 22 -6.84 -15.48 -7.56
CA ARG A 22 -7.68 -14.64 -6.69
C ARG A 22 -8.11 -13.36 -7.42
N GLY A 23 -9.24 -12.77 -7.06
CA GLY A 23 -9.72 -11.52 -7.65
C GLY A 23 -10.24 -11.67 -9.09
N ARG A 24 -11.03 -10.67 -9.52
CA ARG A 24 -11.67 -10.57 -10.84
C ARG A 24 -11.44 -9.18 -11.42
N LEU A 25 -10.95 -9.09 -12.66
CA LEU A 25 -10.62 -7.78 -13.28
C LEU A 25 -11.85 -6.87 -13.39
N THR A 26 -13.03 -7.48 -13.56
CA THR A 26 -14.33 -6.79 -13.66
C THR A 26 -14.85 -6.25 -12.33
N ASP A 27 -14.26 -6.66 -11.21
CA ASP A 27 -14.62 -6.20 -9.88
C ASP A 27 -13.62 -5.11 -9.48
N GLN A 28 -14.06 -3.85 -9.40
CA GLN A 28 -13.17 -2.72 -9.08
C GLN A 28 -12.71 -2.74 -7.61
N GLU A 29 -13.46 -3.41 -6.73
CA GLU A 29 -13.11 -3.50 -5.31
C GLU A 29 -12.03 -4.56 -5.04
N ASP A 30 -11.82 -5.50 -5.97
CA ASP A 30 -10.74 -6.48 -5.87
C ASP A 30 -9.39 -5.78 -6.02
N MET A 31 -8.54 -5.92 -5.00
CA MET A 31 -7.16 -5.43 -4.98
C MET A 31 -6.13 -6.55 -5.05
N GLU A 32 -6.49 -7.78 -4.65
CA GLU A 32 -5.58 -8.93 -4.58
C GLU A 32 -5.90 -9.91 -5.71
N PHE A 33 -4.92 -10.11 -6.60
CA PHE A 33 -5.10 -10.83 -7.85
C PHE A 33 -4.37 -12.17 -7.92
N GLY A 34 -3.66 -12.57 -6.87
CA GLY A 34 -3.08 -13.89 -6.75
C GLY A 34 -2.06 -13.94 -5.64
N TYR A 35 -1.82 -15.15 -5.11
CA TYR A 35 -0.85 -15.35 -4.05
C TYR A 35 -0.14 -16.71 -4.18
N ALA A 36 1.09 -16.81 -3.71
CA ALA A 36 1.82 -18.06 -3.58
C ALA A 36 2.58 -18.12 -2.25
N TYR A 37 2.60 -19.29 -1.64
CA TYR A 37 3.41 -19.57 -0.45
C TYR A 37 4.70 -20.28 -0.88
N LEU A 38 5.85 -19.74 -0.49
CA LEU A 38 7.13 -20.22 -1.02
C LEU A 38 7.73 -21.41 -0.26
N ASN A 39 7.24 -21.69 0.95
CA ASN A 39 7.92 -22.60 1.89
C ASN A 39 7.23 -23.97 2.09
N GLY A 40 6.25 -24.34 1.24
CA GLY A 40 5.57 -25.65 1.30
C GLY A 40 4.61 -25.83 2.48
N GLU A 41 4.07 -27.05 2.66
CA GLU A 41 3.02 -27.36 3.65
C GLU A 41 3.50 -27.18 5.10
N GLY A 42 2.98 -26.15 5.75
CA GLY A 42 3.31 -25.69 7.10
C GLY A 42 2.69 -24.31 7.36
N GLU A 43 3.12 -23.60 8.39
CA GLU A 43 2.73 -22.20 8.58
C GLU A 43 3.42 -21.33 7.51
N PRO A 44 2.70 -20.66 6.60
CA PRO A 44 3.32 -19.95 5.49
C PRO A 44 4.10 -18.75 6.00
N HIS A 45 5.43 -18.81 5.88
CA HIS A 45 6.29 -17.73 6.34
C HIS A 45 6.71 -16.74 5.26
N VAL A 46 6.52 -17.07 3.98
CA VAL A 46 6.79 -16.15 2.88
C VAL A 46 5.66 -16.24 1.86
N VAL A 47 5.09 -15.10 1.52
CA VAL A 47 3.94 -14.93 0.62
C VAL A 47 4.34 -14.01 -0.51
N VAL A 48 4.16 -14.46 -1.75
CA VAL A 48 4.18 -13.57 -2.92
C VAL A 48 2.75 -13.18 -3.21
N THR A 49 2.46 -11.89 -3.37
CA THR A 49 1.11 -11.40 -3.66
C THR A 49 1.11 -10.45 -4.85
N LEU A 50 0.18 -10.64 -5.78
CA LEU A 50 -0.08 -9.72 -6.89
C LEU A 50 -1.23 -8.77 -6.51
N TRP A 51 -0.97 -7.47 -6.60
CA TRP A 51 -1.89 -6.40 -6.24
C TRP A 51 -2.24 -5.52 -7.43
N ARG A 52 -3.47 -5.00 -7.44
CA ARG A 52 -3.90 -3.86 -8.25
C ARG A 52 -4.15 -2.67 -7.32
N TYR A 53 -3.34 -1.62 -7.47
CA TYR A 53 -3.45 -0.38 -6.71
C TYR A 53 -4.32 0.66 -7.42
N ALA A 54 -4.38 0.61 -8.75
CA ALA A 54 -5.24 1.40 -9.63
C ALA A 54 -5.44 0.64 -10.95
N ASP A 55 -6.33 1.12 -11.83
CA ASP A 55 -6.65 0.47 -13.12
C ASP A 55 -5.40 0.10 -13.95
N ASP A 56 -4.38 0.97 -13.93
CA ASP A 56 -3.12 0.78 -14.66
C ASP A 56 -1.91 0.54 -13.73
N ARG A 57 -2.12 0.38 -12.41
CA ARG A 57 -1.03 0.25 -11.44
C ARG A 57 -1.08 -1.08 -10.70
N TRP A 58 -0.02 -1.85 -10.88
CA TRP A 58 0.13 -3.19 -10.34
C TRP A 58 1.37 -3.31 -9.47
N GLY A 59 1.34 -4.21 -8.49
CA GLY A 59 2.47 -4.51 -7.62
C GLY A 59 2.61 -6.00 -7.34
N VAL A 60 3.85 -6.47 -7.21
CA VAL A 60 4.14 -7.78 -6.61
C VAL A 60 4.83 -7.51 -5.29
N THR A 61 4.29 -8.06 -4.19
CA THR A 61 4.93 -8.01 -2.87
C THR A 61 5.48 -9.37 -2.52
N LEU A 62 6.65 -9.38 -1.89
CA LEU A 62 7.19 -10.55 -1.20
C LEU A 62 7.13 -10.23 0.30
N ASP A 63 6.17 -10.81 0.99
CA ASP A 63 5.93 -10.63 2.41
C ASP A 63 6.49 -11.82 3.18
N ALA A 64 7.22 -11.56 4.26
CA ALA A 64 7.88 -12.59 5.06
C ALA A 64 7.59 -12.39 6.54
N ASP A 65 7.34 -13.47 7.25
CA ASP A 65 7.29 -13.48 8.72
C ASP A 65 8.61 -12.91 9.26
N PRO A 66 8.59 -11.98 10.23
CA PRO A 66 9.81 -11.41 10.82
C PRO A 66 10.77 -12.44 11.40
N ARG A 67 10.29 -13.65 11.71
CA ARG A 67 11.09 -14.78 12.22
C ARG A 67 11.83 -15.53 11.12
N VAL A 68 11.54 -15.25 9.84
CA VAL A 68 12.16 -15.92 8.70
C VAL A 68 13.13 -14.98 8.01
N ASP A 69 14.38 -15.43 7.99
CA ASP A 69 15.45 -14.77 7.26
C ASP A 69 15.34 -15.14 5.77
N VAL A 70 14.88 -14.19 4.96
CA VAL A 70 14.87 -14.34 3.50
C VAL A 70 16.16 -13.75 2.98
N SER A 71 16.99 -14.62 2.39
CA SER A 71 18.30 -14.20 1.90
C SER A 71 18.17 -13.14 0.81
N THR A 72 19.09 -12.16 0.77
CA THR A 72 19.13 -11.17 -0.32
C THR A 72 19.15 -11.81 -1.72
N PRO A 73 19.91 -12.90 -1.97
CA PRO A 73 19.85 -13.61 -3.26
C PRO A 73 18.46 -14.14 -3.61
N ASP A 74 17.67 -14.59 -2.63
CA ASP A 74 16.30 -15.03 -2.89
C ASP A 74 15.36 -13.87 -3.22
N VAL A 75 15.46 -12.76 -2.50
CA VAL A 75 14.70 -11.53 -2.80
C VAL A 75 15.02 -11.05 -4.22
N GLU A 76 16.29 -10.99 -4.58
CA GLU A 76 16.76 -10.56 -5.90
C GLU A 76 16.27 -11.50 -7.02
N ARG A 77 16.27 -12.81 -6.78
CA ARG A 77 15.73 -13.80 -7.71
C ARG A 77 14.23 -13.59 -7.94
N TRP A 78 13.46 -13.38 -6.87
CA TRP A 78 12.02 -13.13 -6.98
C TRP A 78 11.69 -11.81 -7.66
N ALA A 79 12.44 -10.75 -7.35
CA ALA A 79 12.31 -9.47 -8.03
C ALA A 79 12.54 -9.62 -9.55
N ALA A 80 13.63 -10.28 -9.95
CA ALA A 80 13.91 -10.53 -11.36
C ALA A 80 12.81 -11.36 -12.06
N GLN A 81 12.26 -12.37 -11.39
CA GLN A 81 11.17 -13.18 -11.93
C GLN A 81 9.87 -12.37 -12.08
N ALA A 82 9.55 -11.51 -11.10
CA ALA A 82 8.40 -10.61 -11.16
C ALA A 82 8.54 -9.58 -12.30
N GLU A 83 9.73 -8.98 -12.46
CA GLU A 83 10.02 -8.02 -13.53
C GLU A 83 9.92 -8.66 -14.92
N ALA A 84 10.45 -9.88 -15.09
CA ALA A 84 10.34 -10.63 -16.34
C ALA A 84 8.87 -10.94 -16.68
N ALA A 85 8.12 -11.49 -15.72
CA ALA A 85 6.70 -11.81 -15.89
C ALA A 85 5.87 -10.56 -16.24
N ALA A 86 6.16 -9.44 -15.59
CA ALA A 86 5.50 -8.16 -15.86
C ALA A 86 5.79 -7.67 -17.29
N THR A 87 7.05 -7.72 -17.71
CA THR A 87 7.49 -7.28 -19.04
C THR A 87 6.87 -8.15 -20.14
N GLU A 88 6.84 -9.46 -19.96
CA GLU A 88 6.19 -10.41 -20.89
C GLU A 88 4.68 -10.16 -21.00
N ALA A 89 4.04 -9.73 -19.91
CA ALA A 89 2.63 -9.36 -19.88
C ALA A 89 2.33 -7.96 -20.45
N GLY A 90 3.35 -7.23 -20.91
CA GLY A 90 3.22 -5.89 -21.48
C GLY A 90 3.18 -4.76 -20.45
N LEU A 91 3.53 -5.01 -19.19
CA LEU A 91 3.68 -3.98 -18.16
C LEU A 91 5.06 -3.34 -18.20
N THR A 92 5.13 -2.08 -17.78
CA THR A 92 6.40 -1.37 -17.55
C THR A 92 6.76 -1.41 -16.07
N VAL A 93 7.98 -1.82 -15.75
CA VAL A 93 8.52 -1.73 -14.38
C VAL A 93 8.90 -0.27 -14.12
N VAL A 94 8.20 0.37 -13.18
CA VAL A 94 8.38 1.80 -12.84
C VAL A 94 9.09 2.01 -11.50
N GLU A 95 9.08 1.00 -10.65
CA GLU A 95 9.59 1.07 -9.29
C GLU A 95 9.96 -0.33 -8.83
N ARG A 96 11.06 -0.43 -8.09
CA ARG A 96 11.57 -1.64 -7.47
C ARG A 96 12.11 -1.28 -6.10
N ASP A 97 11.65 -2.01 -5.09
CA ASP A 97 12.20 -1.94 -3.74
C ASP A 97 12.56 -3.36 -3.29
N THR A 98 13.85 -3.61 -3.10
CA THR A 98 14.38 -4.88 -2.61
C THR A 98 15.20 -4.71 -1.33
N ASP A 99 15.19 -3.53 -0.70
CA ASP A 99 15.95 -3.32 0.52
C ASP A 99 15.18 -3.93 1.71
N PRO A 100 15.65 -5.05 2.30
CA PRO A 100 15.01 -5.63 3.48
C PRO A 100 15.07 -4.70 4.69
N ALA A 101 16.01 -3.74 4.70
CA ALA A 101 16.18 -2.71 5.71
C ALA A 101 15.46 -1.39 5.38
N ALA A 102 14.87 -1.26 4.18
CA ALA A 102 13.80 -0.30 3.92
C ALA A 102 12.57 -0.79 4.69
N ARG A 103 12.65 -0.55 6.00
CA ARG A 103 11.79 -1.02 7.07
C ARG A 103 10.36 -1.13 6.58
N ARG A 104 9.81 -2.34 6.60
CA ARG A 104 8.36 -2.57 6.46
C ARG A 104 7.67 -1.79 7.57
N GLU A 105 7.29 -0.56 7.26
CA GLU A 105 6.39 0.19 8.10
C GLU A 105 5.08 -0.60 8.14
N VAL A 106 4.77 -1.17 9.31
CA VAL A 106 3.51 -1.84 9.58
C VAL A 106 2.48 -0.75 9.82
N ARG A 107 1.36 -0.83 9.10
CA ARG A 107 0.23 0.04 9.34
C ARG A 107 -0.38 -0.22 10.72
N ARG A 108 -0.26 0.77 11.62
CA ARG A 108 -0.78 0.77 12.99
C ARG A 108 -2.15 1.44 13.10
N LEU A 109 -2.42 2.40 12.22
CA LEU A 109 -3.69 3.10 12.12
C LEU A 109 -4.07 3.25 10.65
N PHE A 110 -5.36 3.08 10.35
CA PHE A 110 -5.94 3.48 9.08
C PHE A 110 -7.33 4.10 9.27
N VAL A 111 -7.54 5.28 8.71
CA VAL A 111 -8.85 5.93 8.62
C VAL A 111 -9.16 6.16 7.15
N LEU A 112 -10.14 5.40 6.64
CA LEU A 112 -10.66 5.58 5.28
C LEU A 112 -11.59 6.80 5.25
N LEU A 113 -11.42 7.68 4.28
CA LEU A 113 -12.23 8.88 4.10
C LEU A 113 -12.91 8.84 2.73
N ARG A 114 -14.20 9.15 2.71
CA ARG A 114 -15.02 9.15 1.50
C ARG A 114 -15.46 10.56 1.15
N GLY A 115 -15.55 10.84 -0.15
CA GLY A 115 -15.97 12.14 -0.67
C GLY A 115 -14.94 12.75 -1.61
N GLN A 116 -15.25 13.96 -2.08
CA GLN A 116 -14.40 14.72 -2.98
C GLN A 116 -13.83 15.92 -2.23
N ILE A 117 -12.55 16.22 -2.47
CA ILE A 117 -11.89 17.43 -1.98
C ILE A 117 -11.26 18.17 -3.15
N ASP A 118 -11.19 19.49 -3.06
CA ASP A 118 -10.36 20.31 -3.92
C ASP A 118 -8.98 20.55 -3.27
N GLU A 119 -8.07 21.22 -3.99
CA GLU A 119 -6.72 21.51 -3.49
C GLU A 119 -6.74 22.39 -2.22
N SER A 120 -7.74 23.28 -2.06
CA SER A 120 -7.84 24.12 -0.87
C SER A 120 -8.15 23.28 0.37
N ARG A 121 -9.15 22.40 0.28
CA ARG A 121 -9.53 21.48 1.36
C ARG A 121 -8.46 20.44 1.65
N LEU A 122 -7.74 19.98 0.62
CA LEU A 122 -6.57 19.12 0.79
C LEU A 122 -5.49 19.82 1.62
N ASN A 123 -5.21 21.10 1.36
CA ASN A 123 -4.26 21.88 2.13
C ASN A 123 -4.72 22.13 3.57
N GLU A 124 -6.01 22.40 3.79
CA GLU A 124 -6.58 22.50 5.13
C GLU A 124 -6.43 21.18 5.91
N LEU A 125 -6.71 20.04 5.28
CA LEU A 125 -6.53 18.72 5.88
C LEU A 125 -5.06 18.46 6.25
N ARG A 126 -4.12 18.80 5.35
CA ARG A 126 -2.67 18.71 5.62
C ARG A 126 -2.29 19.57 6.81
N THR A 127 -2.72 20.83 6.85
CA THR A 127 -2.43 21.75 7.97
C THR A 127 -3.02 21.23 9.29
N ALA A 128 -4.27 20.74 9.28
CA ALA A 128 -4.93 20.20 10.47
C ALA A 128 -4.18 18.98 11.05
N LEU A 129 -3.57 18.17 10.19
CA LEU A 129 -2.76 17.00 10.57
C LEU A 129 -1.27 17.35 10.80
N GLY A 130 -0.84 18.55 10.41
CA GLY A 130 0.55 18.98 10.45
C GLY A 130 1.44 18.24 9.46
N LEU A 131 0.92 17.89 8.28
CA LEU A 131 1.64 17.19 7.22
C LEU A 131 2.46 18.16 6.38
N GLU A 132 3.65 17.73 5.98
CA GLU A 132 4.39 18.34 4.88
C GLU A 132 3.76 17.90 3.55
N PRO A 133 3.56 18.81 2.58
CA PRO A 133 3.02 18.45 1.26
C PRO A 133 3.97 17.54 0.48
N ALA A 134 3.45 16.43 -0.05
CA ALA A 134 4.23 15.44 -0.83
C ALA A 134 3.74 15.23 -2.27
N GLY A 135 2.64 15.90 -2.67
CA GLY A 135 2.04 15.76 -4.00
C GLY A 135 0.94 16.79 -4.23
N ARG A 136 0.29 16.74 -5.39
CA ARG A 136 -0.82 17.65 -5.76
C ARG A 136 -2.04 16.85 -6.21
N LEU A 137 -3.23 17.41 -6.06
CA LEU A 137 -4.46 16.76 -6.46
C LEU A 137 -4.56 16.57 -7.98
N ASP A 138 -4.00 17.52 -8.75
CA ASP A 138 -3.97 17.52 -10.21
C ASP A 138 -2.99 16.50 -10.83
N ASP A 139 -2.13 15.90 -10.01
CA ASP A 139 -1.25 14.81 -10.42
C ASP A 139 -1.95 13.46 -10.16
N PRO A 140 -2.40 12.73 -11.19
CA PRO A 140 -3.05 11.42 -11.03
C PRO A 140 -2.10 10.30 -10.59
N SER A 141 -0.78 10.52 -10.64
CA SER A 141 0.22 9.56 -10.18
C SER A 141 0.58 9.71 -8.70
N ALA A 142 0.28 10.87 -8.11
CA ALA A 142 0.53 11.17 -6.70
C ALA A 142 -0.37 10.33 -5.77
N TRP A 143 0.18 9.25 -5.22
CA TRP A 143 -0.52 8.40 -4.27
C TRP A 143 -0.36 8.89 -2.82
N GLU A 144 0.77 9.52 -2.50
CA GLU A 144 0.99 10.21 -1.23
C GLU A 144 0.84 11.72 -1.43
N LEU A 145 0.03 12.35 -0.60
CA LEU A 145 -0.29 13.76 -0.69
C LEU A 145 0.25 14.54 0.50
N GLY A 146 0.64 13.89 1.58
CA GLY A 146 1.43 14.53 2.63
C GLY A 146 1.90 13.54 3.67
N ALA A 147 3.00 13.87 4.33
CA ALA A 147 3.61 13.03 5.33
C ALA A 147 4.11 13.84 6.52
N ARG A 148 4.16 13.21 7.68
CA ARG A 148 4.78 13.76 8.90
C ARG A 148 5.46 12.63 9.67
N ARG A 149 6.73 12.83 10.01
CA ARG A 149 7.40 11.96 10.98
C ARG A 149 6.86 12.20 12.39
N LEU A 150 6.50 11.11 13.04
CA LEU A 150 6.13 11.04 14.45
C LEU A 150 7.31 10.50 15.26
N ASP A 151 7.18 10.52 16.58
CA ASP A 151 8.16 9.91 17.46
C ASP A 151 8.22 8.38 17.25
N GLY A 152 9.34 7.77 17.65
CA GLY A 152 9.51 6.31 17.57
C GLY A 152 9.68 5.77 16.14
N GLY A 153 9.89 6.62 15.14
CA GLY A 153 10.10 6.21 13.76
C GLY A 153 8.82 5.89 12.99
N ALA A 154 7.67 6.34 13.49
CA ALA A 154 6.40 6.25 12.79
C ALA A 154 6.20 7.42 11.81
N VAL A 155 5.38 7.22 10.78
CA VAL A 155 5.05 8.21 9.77
C VAL A 155 3.53 8.29 9.63
N LEU A 156 2.97 9.49 9.83
CA LEU A 156 1.59 9.81 9.50
C LEU A 156 1.53 10.21 8.02
N ARG A 157 0.70 9.53 7.23
CA ARG A 157 0.55 9.77 5.79
C ARG A 157 -0.89 10.10 5.43
N LEU A 158 -1.07 11.01 4.48
CA LEU A 158 -2.31 11.22 3.75
C LEU A 158 -2.14 10.66 2.34
N VAL A 159 -2.93 9.67 2.00
CA VAL A 159 -2.83 8.94 0.73
C VAL A 159 -4.11 9.04 -0.08
N ARG A 160 -3.98 9.07 -1.40
CA ARG A 160 -5.07 8.90 -2.35
C ARG A 160 -5.16 7.43 -2.74
N LEU A 161 -6.36 6.89 -2.68
CA LEU A 161 -6.73 5.56 -3.14
C LEU A 161 -7.72 5.73 -4.28
N ASP A 162 -7.96 4.68 -5.06
CA ASP A 162 -8.93 4.77 -6.15
C ASP A 162 -10.31 5.21 -5.63
N GLY A 163 -10.75 6.41 -6.06
CA GLY A 163 -11.98 7.07 -5.61
C GLY A 163 -12.10 7.43 -4.13
N THR A 164 -11.07 7.21 -3.29
CA THR A 164 -11.13 7.42 -1.83
C THR A 164 -9.82 7.99 -1.26
N TRP A 165 -9.81 8.32 0.04
CA TRP A 165 -8.63 8.85 0.73
C TRP A 165 -8.32 8.03 1.97
N GLY A 166 -7.06 8.00 2.39
CA GLY A 166 -6.64 7.34 3.62
C GLY A 166 -5.76 8.24 4.46
N VAL A 167 -5.97 8.25 5.77
CA VAL A 167 -4.98 8.70 6.74
C VAL A 167 -4.41 7.45 7.42
N ALA A 168 -3.10 7.27 7.34
CA ALA A 168 -2.41 6.09 7.85
C ALA A 168 -1.30 6.49 8.83
N ILE A 169 -1.09 5.68 9.87
CA ILE A 169 0.20 5.67 10.58
C ILE A 169 0.87 4.36 10.25
N ASP A 170 1.99 4.46 9.55
CA ASP A 170 2.86 3.35 9.21
C ASP A 170 4.12 3.48 10.06
N ALA A 171 4.58 2.40 10.69
CA ALA A 171 5.71 2.45 11.62
C ALA A 171 6.53 1.18 11.60
N THR A 172 7.83 1.27 11.88
CA THR A 172 8.69 0.09 11.93
C THR A 172 8.15 -0.95 12.94
N PRO A 173 8.43 -2.26 12.77
CA PRO A 173 7.88 -3.28 13.67
C PRO A 173 8.28 -3.08 15.14
N ASP A 174 9.46 -2.50 15.38
CA ASP A 174 10.03 -2.16 16.68
C ASP A 174 9.61 -0.78 17.22
N ALA A 175 8.87 0.02 16.45
CA ALA A 175 8.35 1.30 16.90
C ALA A 175 7.34 1.10 18.05
N ALA A 176 7.70 1.58 19.24
CA ALA A 176 6.80 1.63 20.38
C ALA A 176 5.86 2.83 20.23
N ILE A 177 4.64 2.59 19.77
CA ILE A 177 3.57 3.60 19.72
C ILE A 177 2.55 3.27 20.80
N ALA A 178 2.27 4.23 21.69
CA ALA A 178 1.26 4.01 22.71
C ALA A 178 -0.14 3.94 22.07
N PRO A 179 -1.02 3.04 22.54
CA PRO A 179 -2.40 2.98 22.06
C PRO A 179 -3.15 4.32 22.18
N SER A 180 -2.82 5.13 23.20
CA SER A 180 -3.36 6.49 23.38
C SER A 180 -2.97 7.43 22.23
N ASP A 181 -1.77 7.28 21.67
CA ASP A 181 -1.32 8.12 20.57
C ASP A 181 -2.05 7.75 19.28
N LEU A 182 -2.24 6.45 19.03
CA LEU A 182 -3.03 5.98 17.89
C LEU A 182 -4.50 6.45 18.00
N ALA A 183 -5.09 6.39 19.19
CA ALA A 183 -6.45 6.89 19.43
C ALA A 183 -6.53 8.41 19.22
N HIS A 184 -5.55 9.16 19.72
CA HIS A 184 -5.47 10.61 19.50
C HIS A 184 -5.42 10.95 18.00
N TRP A 185 -4.58 10.25 17.24
CA TRP A 185 -4.47 10.48 15.80
C TRP A 185 -5.71 10.05 15.03
N ALA A 186 -6.38 8.97 15.44
CA ALA A 186 -7.64 8.54 14.86
C ALA A 186 -8.76 9.60 15.04
N GLU A 187 -8.89 10.15 16.25
CA GLU A 187 -9.84 11.22 16.55
C GLU A 187 -9.53 12.48 15.73
N ARG A 188 -8.25 12.89 15.72
CA ARG A 188 -7.81 14.06 14.97
C ARG A 188 -8.04 13.91 13.46
N ALA A 189 -7.74 12.75 12.89
CA ALA A 189 -7.99 12.46 11.48
C ALA A 189 -9.48 12.51 11.14
N THR A 190 -10.32 11.93 12.00
CA THR A 190 -11.79 11.94 11.85
C THR A 190 -12.33 13.37 11.89
N ALA A 191 -11.89 14.18 12.85
CA ALA A 191 -12.31 15.57 13.00
C ALA A 191 -11.85 16.43 11.80
N ALA A 192 -10.58 16.31 11.41
CA ALA A 192 -10.02 17.06 10.29
C ALA A 192 -10.70 16.71 8.95
N ALA A 193 -10.96 15.41 8.71
CA ALA A 193 -11.70 14.96 7.54
C ALA A 193 -13.11 15.54 7.49
N THR A 194 -13.82 15.55 8.63
CA THR A 194 -15.17 16.11 8.73
C THR A 194 -15.19 17.60 8.37
N VAL A 195 -14.22 18.38 8.87
CA VAL A 195 -14.06 19.81 8.53
C VAL A 195 -13.78 20.00 7.04
N ALA A 196 -12.96 19.13 6.44
CA ALA A 196 -12.66 19.13 5.01
C ALA A 196 -13.83 18.64 4.12
N GLY A 197 -14.97 18.29 4.71
CA GLY A 197 -16.14 17.80 3.99
C GLY A 197 -16.05 16.35 3.52
N LEU A 198 -15.13 15.57 4.11
CA LEU A 198 -15.02 14.13 3.91
C LEU A 198 -15.81 13.38 5.00
N ALA A 199 -16.33 12.20 4.64
CA ALA A 199 -16.98 11.28 5.55
C ALA A 199 -15.97 10.21 6.02
N PRO A 200 -15.49 10.27 7.28
CA PRO A 200 -14.58 9.26 7.82
C PRO A 200 -15.33 7.95 8.12
N ALA A 201 -14.69 6.82 7.84
CA ALA A 201 -15.09 5.51 8.33
C ALA A 201 -14.51 5.24 9.73
N ALA A 202 -14.96 4.14 10.36
CA ALA A 202 -14.40 3.71 11.64
C ALA A 202 -12.89 3.45 11.51
N PRO A 203 -12.06 3.99 12.42
CA PRO A 203 -10.62 3.73 12.44
C PRO A 203 -10.31 2.25 12.63
N VAL A 204 -9.32 1.76 11.89
CA VAL A 204 -8.74 0.42 12.07
C VAL A 204 -7.40 0.57 12.79
N LEU A 205 -7.30 0.02 14.00
CA LEU A 205 -6.10 -0.02 14.82
C LEU A 205 -5.49 -1.42 14.75
N ARG A 206 -4.16 -1.52 14.59
CA ARG A 206 -3.43 -2.79 14.48
C ARG A 206 -2.19 -2.82 15.36
#